data_AF-A0A7J9X6V5-F1
#
_entry.id   AF-A0A7J9X6V5-F1
#
_cell.length_a   1.000
_cell.length_b   1.000
_cell.length_c   1.000
_cell.angle_alpha   90.00
_cell.angle_beta   90.00
_cell.angle_gamma   90.00
#
_symmetry.space_group_name_H-M   'P 1'
#
loop_
_entity.id
_entity.type
_entity.pdbx_description
1 polymer ?
#
loop_
_entity_poly.entity_id
_entity_poly.type
_entity_poly.pdbx_seq_one_letter_code
_entity_poly.pdbx_strand_id
1 'polypeptide(L)'
;MRLTPAEQDRLTVFTVAELARRRRARGTLLSAPEVTALVTDAVLEAAWDGASMAEVIAAGRSAVRPDEVLPGVTALVRYVEVDALFPAGTALVAIDDPLGTERGDDDPGAVLVADAEREPYAGRERVDVEVTNTADVDVHVSSHYPFWQANAALSFDRGRARGYHLDIPAGSNLCFPAGATVVARLVASAGTGQVPELGLEREGGA
;
A
#
# COMPACT_ATOMS: atom_id res chain seq x y z
N MET A 1 -14.75 -5.89 36.74
CA MET A 1 -13.52 -6.21 35.98
C MET A 1 -12.66 -4.96 35.90
N ARG A 2 -11.33 -5.12 35.70
CA ARG A 2 -10.43 -3.99 35.41
C ARG A 2 -10.11 -4.02 33.91
N LEU A 3 -11.02 -3.47 33.12
CA LEU A 3 -10.87 -3.43 31.65
C LEU A 3 -9.95 -2.28 31.26
N THR A 4 -8.99 -2.59 30.40
CA THR A 4 -8.18 -1.62 29.68
C THR A 4 -9.02 -0.91 28.60
N PRO A 5 -8.61 0.28 28.13
CA PRO A 5 -9.30 0.95 27.01
C PRO A 5 -9.44 0.06 25.77
N ALA A 6 -8.39 -0.68 25.39
CA ALA A 6 -8.44 -1.60 24.25
C ALA A 6 -9.48 -2.73 24.42
N GLU A 7 -9.64 -3.23 25.64
CA GLU A 7 -10.69 -4.22 25.93
C GLU A 7 -12.10 -3.60 25.90
N GLN A 8 -12.25 -2.33 26.27
CA GLN A 8 -13.52 -1.60 26.12
C GLN A 8 -13.86 -1.36 24.63
N ASP A 9 -12.87 -1.07 23.80
CA ASP A 9 -13.05 -0.91 22.35
C ASP A 9 -13.49 -2.24 21.71
N ARG A 10 -12.89 -3.37 22.12
CA ARG A 10 -13.32 -4.72 21.67
C ARG A 10 -14.78 -5.01 22.04
N LEU A 11 -15.21 -4.65 23.26
CA LEU A 11 -16.62 -4.80 23.65
C LEU A 11 -17.55 -3.90 22.81
N THR A 12 -17.07 -2.73 22.38
CA THR A 12 -17.83 -1.85 21.48
C THR A 12 -17.99 -2.50 20.11
N VAL A 13 -16.91 -3.04 19.53
CA VAL A 13 -16.97 -3.81 18.27
C VAL A 13 -17.96 -4.97 18.38
N PHE A 14 -17.84 -5.79 19.41
CA PHE A 14 -18.78 -6.89 19.68
C PHE A 14 -20.23 -6.41 19.73
N THR A 15 -20.50 -5.29 20.40
CA THR A 15 -21.86 -4.73 20.51
C THR A 15 -22.42 -4.34 19.14
N VAL A 16 -21.61 -3.74 18.27
CA VAL A 16 -22.02 -3.40 16.90
C VAL A 16 -22.20 -4.67 16.05
N ALA A 17 -21.32 -5.65 16.18
CA ALA A 17 -21.44 -6.94 15.49
C ALA A 17 -22.72 -7.68 15.88
N GLU A 18 -23.08 -7.70 17.17
CA GLU A 18 -24.33 -8.30 17.64
C GLU A 18 -25.57 -7.54 17.12
N LEU A 19 -25.52 -6.21 17.09
CA LEU A 19 -26.58 -5.41 16.48
C LEU A 19 -26.73 -5.75 14.98
N ALA A 20 -25.60 -5.87 14.26
CA ALA A 20 -25.54 -6.23 12.86
C ALA A 20 -26.11 -7.64 12.61
N ARG A 21 -25.71 -8.65 13.40
CA ARG A 21 -26.26 -10.02 13.34
C ARG A 21 -27.78 -10.04 13.49
N ARG A 22 -28.32 -9.29 14.46
CA ARG A 22 -29.78 -9.19 14.68
C ARG A 22 -30.51 -8.54 13.51
N ARG A 23 -29.90 -7.54 12.85
CA ARG A 23 -30.46 -6.89 11.66
C ARG A 23 -30.40 -7.81 10.44
N ARG A 24 -29.24 -8.44 10.20
CA ARG A 24 -29.02 -9.47 9.16
C ARG A 24 -30.03 -10.61 9.27
N ALA A 25 -30.27 -11.12 10.49
CA ALA A 25 -31.24 -12.19 10.74
C ALA A 25 -32.69 -11.82 10.40
N ARG A 26 -33.02 -10.53 10.31
CA ARG A 26 -34.32 -10.04 9.84
C ARG A 26 -34.35 -9.72 8.34
N GLY A 27 -33.28 -10.05 7.61
CA GLY A 27 -33.14 -9.77 6.18
C GLY A 27 -32.79 -8.33 5.84
N THR A 28 -32.29 -7.54 6.80
CA THR A 28 -31.80 -6.18 6.51
C THR A 28 -30.41 -6.26 5.89
N LEU A 29 -30.22 -5.53 4.79
CA LEU A 29 -28.91 -5.35 4.16
C LEU A 29 -27.98 -4.55 5.08
N LEU A 30 -26.71 -4.96 5.13
CA LEU A 30 -25.70 -4.41 6.01
C LEU A 30 -25.08 -3.12 5.45
N SER A 31 -24.90 -2.14 6.33
CA SER A 31 -24.13 -0.93 6.08
C SER A 31 -22.63 -1.14 6.31
N ALA A 32 -21.79 -0.22 5.83
CA ALA A 32 -20.33 -0.33 5.98
C ALA A 32 -19.87 -0.53 7.44
N PRO A 33 -20.36 0.20 8.46
CA PRO A 33 -19.97 -0.04 9.85
C PRO A 33 -20.36 -1.43 10.37
N GLU A 34 -21.49 -1.96 9.91
CA GLU A 34 -21.96 -3.29 10.30
C GLU A 34 -21.11 -4.39 9.66
N VAL A 35 -20.73 -4.22 8.39
CA VAL A 35 -19.77 -5.10 7.71
C VAL A 35 -18.44 -5.08 8.43
N THR A 36 -17.87 -3.90 8.68
CA THR A 36 -16.59 -3.76 9.39
C THR A 36 -16.65 -4.47 10.74
N ALA A 37 -17.69 -4.24 11.54
CA ALA A 37 -17.83 -4.89 12.84
C ALA A 37 -17.92 -6.42 12.74
N LEU A 38 -18.69 -6.96 11.78
CA LEU A 38 -18.82 -8.42 11.60
C LEU A 38 -17.50 -9.06 11.14
N VAL A 39 -16.77 -8.41 10.24
CA VAL A 39 -15.45 -8.86 9.77
C VAL A 39 -14.44 -8.82 10.93
N THR A 40 -14.38 -7.71 11.67
CA THR A 40 -13.49 -7.55 12.83
C THR A 40 -13.80 -8.60 13.90
N ASP A 41 -15.07 -8.81 14.23
CA ASP A 41 -15.49 -9.78 15.26
C ASP A 41 -15.11 -11.21 14.85
N ALA A 42 -15.34 -11.60 13.58
CA ALA A 42 -14.91 -12.91 13.07
C ALA A 42 -13.40 -13.12 13.15
N VAL A 43 -12.61 -12.07 12.88
CA VAL A 43 -11.14 -12.10 13.01
C VAL A 43 -10.72 -12.27 14.47
N LEU A 44 -11.31 -11.50 15.38
CA LEU A 44 -10.97 -11.54 16.80
C LEU A 44 -11.29 -12.92 17.41
N GLU A 45 -12.46 -13.48 17.11
CA GLU A 45 -12.86 -14.79 17.62
C GLU A 45 -12.00 -15.92 17.04
N ALA A 46 -11.71 -15.90 15.74
CA ALA A 46 -10.84 -16.92 15.13
C ALA A 46 -9.41 -16.88 15.70
N ALA A 47 -8.87 -15.68 15.94
CA ALA A 47 -7.55 -15.52 16.56
C ALA A 47 -7.56 -16.01 18.02
N TRP A 48 -8.63 -15.72 18.76
CA TRP A 48 -8.83 -16.17 20.14
C TRP A 48 -8.88 -17.70 20.24
N ASP A 49 -9.53 -18.35 19.28
CA ASP A 49 -9.61 -19.82 19.16
C ASP A 49 -8.27 -20.47 18.74
N GLY A 50 -7.23 -19.66 18.49
CA GLY A 50 -5.89 -20.13 18.15
C GLY A 50 -5.71 -20.54 16.69
N ALA A 51 -6.57 -20.06 15.80
CA ALA A 51 -6.42 -20.27 14.37
C ALA A 51 -5.14 -19.60 13.83
N SER A 52 -4.60 -20.12 12.73
CA SER A 52 -3.47 -19.51 12.03
C SER A 52 -3.85 -18.18 11.37
N MET A 53 -2.86 -17.32 11.09
CA MET A 53 -3.09 -16.04 10.40
C MET A 53 -3.90 -16.20 9.11
N ALA A 54 -3.60 -17.24 8.32
CA ALA A 54 -4.33 -17.53 7.08
C ALA A 54 -5.80 -17.89 7.33
N GLU A 55 -6.08 -18.69 8.36
CA GLU A 55 -7.45 -19.08 8.74
C GLU A 55 -8.23 -17.89 9.31
N VAL A 56 -7.58 -17.03 10.09
CA VAL A 56 -8.17 -15.80 10.63
C VAL A 56 -8.56 -14.84 9.49
N ILE A 57 -7.68 -14.63 8.51
CA ILE A 57 -8.00 -13.83 7.32
C ILE A 57 -9.17 -14.47 6.53
N ALA A 58 -9.17 -15.79 6.38
CA ALA A 58 -10.25 -16.50 5.71
C ALA A 58 -11.60 -16.39 6.45
N ALA A 59 -11.58 -16.41 7.79
CA ALA A 59 -12.76 -16.19 8.62
C ALA A 59 -13.34 -14.78 8.42
N GLY A 60 -12.48 -13.75 8.44
CA GLY A 60 -12.90 -12.38 8.16
C GLY A 60 -13.51 -12.20 6.77
N ARG A 61 -12.91 -12.79 5.73
CA ARG A 61 -13.46 -12.77 4.35
C ARG A 61 -14.78 -13.51 4.20
N SER A 62 -15.03 -14.51 5.04
CA SER A 62 -16.25 -15.32 4.99
C SER A 62 -17.37 -14.78 5.88
N ALA A 63 -17.10 -13.72 6.67
CA ALA A 63 -18.03 -13.20 7.67
C ALA A 63 -19.32 -12.63 7.04
N VAL A 64 -19.20 -12.00 5.87
CA VAL A 64 -20.29 -11.32 5.16
C VAL A 64 -20.19 -11.61 3.66
N ARG A 65 -21.30 -11.98 3.02
CA ARG A 65 -21.35 -12.16 1.56
C ARG A 65 -21.69 -10.83 0.87
N PRO A 66 -21.17 -10.58 -0.35
CA PRO A 66 -21.44 -9.34 -1.08
C PRO A 66 -22.92 -9.07 -1.38
N ASP A 67 -23.78 -10.09 -1.43
CA ASP A 67 -25.24 -9.95 -1.63
C ASP A 67 -26.02 -9.56 -0.36
N GLU A 68 -25.35 -9.47 0.80
CA GLU A 68 -25.96 -9.16 2.09
C GLU A 68 -25.79 -7.68 2.51
N VAL A 69 -25.22 -6.84 1.64
CA VAL A 69 -24.83 -5.46 1.95
C VAL A 69 -25.62 -4.45 1.12
N LEU A 70 -25.70 -3.21 1.61
CA LEU A 70 -26.30 -2.11 0.86
C LEU A 70 -25.49 -1.81 -0.41
N PRO A 71 -26.13 -1.28 -1.48
CA PRO A 71 -25.41 -0.85 -2.69
C PRO A 71 -24.24 0.09 -2.36
N GLY A 72 -23.09 -0.14 -3.01
CA GLY A 72 -21.85 0.63 -2.80
C GLY A 72 -21.02 0.23 -1.57
N VAL A 73 -21.53 -0.61 -0.66
CA VAL A 73 -20.75 -1.02 0.53
C VAL A 73 -19.53 -1.88 0.16
N THR A 74 -19.63 -2.71 -0.87
CA THR A 74 -18.51 -3.47 -1.42
C THR A 74 -17.35 -2.56 -1.87
N ALA A 75 -17.67 -1.38 -2.39
CA ALA A 75 -16.68 -0.39 -2.79
C ALA A 75 -16.10 0.42 -1.62
N LEU A 76 -16.93 0.70 -0.60
CA LEU A 76 -16.53 1.48 0.58
C LEU A 76 -15.61 0.72 1.54
N VAL A 77 -15.88 -0.57 1.81
CA VAL A 77 -15.08 -1.37 2.76
C VAL A 77 -13.87 -1.96 2.03
N ARG A 78 -12.83 -1.14 1.84
CA ARG A 78 -11.60 -1.50 1.11
C ARG A 78 -10.58 -2.29 1.92
N TYR A 79 -10.48 -2.02 3.21
CA TYR A 79 -9.56 -2.71 4.11
C TYR A 79 -10.18 -2.74 5.51
N VAL A 80 -9.94 -3.84 6.23
CA VAL A 80 -10.23 -3.96 7.66
C VAL A 80 -8.95 -4.40 8.35
N GLU A 81 -8.50 -3.59 9.30
CA GLU A 81 -7.29 -3.82 10.07
C GLU A 81 -7.64 -3.90 11.55
N VAL A 82 -7.14 -4.94 12.23
CA VAL A 82 -7.39 -5.13 13.66
C VAL A 82 -6.23 -5.83 14.36
N ASP A 83 -5.89 -5.34 15.54
CA ASP A 83 -4.97 -6.00 16.46
C ASP A 83 -5.67 -7.17 17.17
N ALA A 84 -5.40 -8.39 16.70
CA ALA A 84 -5.96 -9.62 17.24
C ALA A 84 -5.00 -10.30 18.22
N LEU A 85 -5.54 -10.87 19.29
CA LEU A 85 -4.74 -11.63 20.26
C LEU A 85 -4.68 -13.10 19.84
N PHE A 86 -3.49 -13.56 19.47
CA PHE A 86 -3.19 -14.97 19.20
C PHE A 86 -2.55 -15.62 20.44
N PRO A 87 -2.46 -16.96 20.50
CA PRO A 87 -1.71 -17.66 21.56
C PRO A 87 -0.24 -17.21 21.68
N ALA A 88 0.38 -16.76 20.58
CA ALA A 88 1.75 -16.25 20.55
C ALA A 88 1.88 -14.75 20.89
N GLY A 89 0.77 -14.05 21.13
CA GLY A 89 0.72 -12.61 21.37
C GLY A 89 -0.14 -11.86 20.36
N THR A 90 -0.14 -10.53 20.47
CA THR A 90 -0.92 -9.66 19.58
C THR A 90 -0.25 -9.50 18.22
N ALA A 91 -1.03 -9.59 17.14
CA ALA A 91 -0.58 -9.30 15.79
C ALA A 91 -1.65 -8.51 15.02
N LEU A 92 -1.21 -7.62 14.13
CA LEU A 92 -2.09 -6.93 13.20
C LEU A 92 -2.58 -7.91 12.13
N VAL A 93 -3.90 -8.00 12.00
CA VAL A 93 -4.57 -8.71 10.90
C VAL A 93 -5.10 -7.65 9.95
N ALA A 94 -4.62 -7.67 8.71
CA ALA A 94 -5.08 -6.80 7.63
C ALA A 94 -5.80 -7.63 6.57
N ILE A 95 -7.05 -7.27 6.28
CA ILE A 95 -7.85 -7.90 5.22
C ILE A 95 -8.15 -6.84 4.17
N ASP A 96 -7.45 -6.94 3.04
CA ASP A 96 -7.77 -6.19 1.83
C ASP A 96 -9.01 -6.79 1.15
N ASP A 97 -9.89 -5.89 0.71
CA ASP A 97 -11.09 -6.17 -0.07
C ASP A 97 -11.92 -7.34 0.49
N PRO A 98 -12.39 -7.25 1.75
CA PRO A 98 -13.11 -8.35 2.39
C PRO A 98 -14.38 -8.77 1.64
N LEU A 99 -14.95 -7.88 0.82
CA LEU A 99 -16.14 -8.13 0.00
C LEU A 99 -15.83 -8.29 -1.50
N GLY A 100 -14.56 -8.42 -1.88
CA GLY A 100 -14.12 -8.56 -3.28
C GLY A 100 -13.61 -7.27 -3.91
N THR A 101 -12.97 -7.44 -5.07
CA THR A 101 -12.17 -6.41 -5.75
C THR A 101 -12.92 -5.67 -6.86
N GLU A 102 -14.12 -6.11 -7.22
CA GLU A 102 -14.91 -5.51 -8.32
C GLU A 102 -15.36 -4.09 -7.98
N ARG A 103 -15.23 -3.16 -8.93
CA ARG A 103 -15.61 -1.76 -8.77
C ARG A 103 -16.40 -1.30 -9.99
N GLY A 104 -17.43 -0.49 -9.76
CA GLY A 104 -18.30 0.08 -10.78
C GLY A 104 -18.23 1.60 -10.81
N ASP A 105 -18.66 2.16 -11.94
CA ASP A 105 -18.68 3.62 -12.17
C ASP A 105 -19.72 4.34 -11.29
N ASP A 106 -20.75 3.62 -10.82
CA ASP A 106 -21.78 4.13 -9.92
C ASP A 106 -21.42 3.97 -8.43
N ASP A 107 -20.25 3.42 -8.11
CA ASP A 107 -19.82 3.23 -6.72
C ASP A 107 -19.52 4.57 -6.01
N PRO A 108 -19.73 4.65 -4.68
CA PRO A 108 -19.37 5.83 -3.91
C PRO A 108 -17.87 6.18 -4.06
N GLY A 109 -17.58 7.37 -4.59
CA GLY A 109 -16.20 7.83 -4.79
C GLY A 109 -15.53 7.30 -6.05
N ALA A 110 -16.26 6.68 -6.98
CA ALA A 110 -15.74 6.27 -8.28
C ALA A 110 -15.11 7.45 -9.03
N VAL A 111 -13.94 7.20 -9.64
CA VAL A 111 -13.22 8.19 -10.44
C VAL A 111 -13.52 7.92 -11.92
N LEU A 112 -14.32 8.79 -12.52
CA LEU A 112 -14.63 8.73 -13.95
C LEU A 112 -13.47 9.36 -14.73
N VAL A 113 -12.63 8.51 -15.31
CA VAL A 113 -11.45 8.95 -16.07
C VAL A 113 -11.86 9.28 -17.50
N ALA A 114 -11.37 10.41 -18.03
CA ALA A 114 -11.54 10.73 -19.45
C ALA A 114 -10.63 9.84 -20.31
N ASP A 115 -11.06 9.50 -21.53
CA ASP A 115 -10.30 8.68 -22.48
C ASP A 115 -8.95 9.28 -22.92
N ALA A 116 -8.66 10.52 -22.55
CA ALA A 116 -7.45 11.23 -22.95
C ALA A 116 -6.24 10.78 -22.12
N GLU A 117 -5.31 10.09 -22.76
CA GLU A 117 -3.99 9.85 -22.20
C GLU A 117 -3.18 11.15 -22.10
N ARG A 118 -2.33 11.25 -21.07
CA ARG A 118 -1.40 12.36 -20.88
C ARG A 118 0.03 11.84 -20.83
N GLU A 119 0.88 12.35 -21.72
CA GLU A 119 2.31 12.05 -21.70
C GLU A 119 2.99 12.78 -20.53
N PRO A 120 3.62 12.05 -19.58
CA PRO A 120 4.47 12.68 -18.58
C PRO A 120 5.68 13.34 -19.22
N TYR A 121 6.08 14.50 -18.71
CA TYR A 121 7.30 15.20 -19.13
C TYR A 121 7.38 15.56 -20.62
N ALA A 122 6.23 15.79 -21.27
CA ALA A 122 6.15 16.13 -22.69
C ALA A 122 7.14 17.24 -23.09
N GLY A 123 7.89 16.99 -24.16
CA GLY A 123 8.87 17.93 -24.71
C GLY A 123 10.19 18.07 -23.93
N ARG A 124 10.41 17.28 -22.86
CA ARG A 124 11.70 17.28 -22.13
C ARG A 124 12.72 16.35 -22.77
N GLU A 125 13.99 16.72 -22.65
CA GLU A 125 15.12 15.91 -23.09
C GLU A 125 15.19 14.60 -22.29
N ARG A 126 15.49 13.49 -22.98
CA ARG A 126 15.58 12.16 -22.41
C ARG A 126 16.89 11.50 -22.83
N VAL A 127 17.49 10.73 -21.92
CA VAL A 127 18.72 9.97 -22.18
C VAL A 127 18.61 8.56 -21.59
N ASP A 128 19.02 7.56 -22.35
CA ASP A 128 19.12 6.18 -21.84
C ASP A 128 20.54 5.92 -21.34
N VAL A 129 20.67 5.54 -20.07
CA VAL A 129 21.95 5.25 -19.41
C VAL A 129 22.00 3.78 -19.01
N GLU A 130 23.04 3.07 -19.44
CA GLU A 130 23.30 1.71 -18.97
C GLU A 130 23.92 1.76 -17.57
N VAL A 131 23.30 1.03 -16.64
CA VAL A 131 23.64 1.08 -15.21
C VAL A 131 23.88 -0.34 -14.71
N THR A 132 25.07 -0.60 -14.18
CA THR A 132 25.42 -1.89 -13.57
C THR A 132 25.47 -1.75 -12.06
N ASN A 133 24.68 -2.55 -11.34
CA ASN A 133 24.80 -2.63 -9.89
C ASN A 133 25.92 -3.59 -9.50
N THR A 134 26.97 -3.06 -8.86
CA THR A 134 28.14 -3.82 -8.42
C THR A 134 28.04 -4.33 -6.99
N ALA A 135 26.92 -4.06 -6.29
CA ALA A 135 26.67 -4.60 -4.95
C ALA A 135 26.10 -6.03 -5.00
N ASP A 136 26.12 -6.68 -3.84
CA ASP A 136 25.48 -7.97 -3.55
C ASP A 136 24.02 -7.83 -3.08
N VAL A 137 23.50 -6.59 -3.08
CA VAL A 137 22.13 -6.25 -2.71
C VAL A 137 21.47 -5.40 -3.79
N ASP A 138 20.14 -5.45 -3.83
CA ASP A 138 19.33 -4.62 -4.71
C ASP A 138 19.43 -3.14 -4.32
N VAL A 139 19.50 -2.28 -5.33
CA VAL A 139 19.49 -0.82 -5.15
C VAL A 139 18.27 -0.24 -5.83
N HIS A 140 17.48 0.53 -5.10
CA HIS A 140 16.33 1.26 -5.63
C HIS A 140 16.63 2.75 -5.72
N VAL A 141 16.29 3.36 -6.85
CA VAL A 141 16.40 4.82 -7.05
C VAL A 141 15.01 5.39 -7.31
N SER A 142 14.62 6.42 -6.56
CA SER A 142 13.29 7.04 -6.67
C SER A 142 13.20 8.00 -7.86
N SER A 143 11.98 8.22 -8.35
CA SER A 143 11.66 8.98 -9.57
C SER A 143 12.38 10.33 -9.70
N HIS A 144 12.46 11.12 -8.63
CA HIS A 144 13.00 12.49 -8.64
C HIS A 144 14.36 12.61 -7.96
N TYR A 145 15.00 11.48 -7.64
CA TYR A 145 16.34 11.52 -7.10
C TYR A 145 17.34 12.00 -8.18
N PRO A 146 18.25 12.94 -7.88
CA PRO A 146 19.31 13.36 -8.79
C PRO A 146 20.15 12.17 -9.26
N PHE A 147 19.95 11.71 -10.50
CA PHE A 147 20.41 10.37 -10.87
C PHE A 147 21.94 10.23 -10.78
N TRP A 148 22.68 11.28 -11.11
CA TRP A 148 24.15 11.33 -10.97
C TRP A 148 24.65 11.20 -9.52
N GLN A 149 23.80 11.40 -8.51
CA GLN A 149 24.15 11.23 -7.10
C GLN A 149 23.73 9.86 -6.54
N ALA A 150 23.16 8.97 -7.37
CA ALA A 150 22.67 7.67 -6.91
C ALA A 150 23.78 6.83 -6.25
N ASN A 151 23.41 5.76 -5.54
CA ASN A 151 24.35 4.93 -4.78
C ASN A 151 25.66 4.65 -5.56
N ALA A 152 26.82 4.78 -4.92
CA ALA A 152 28.13 4.60 -5.53
C ALA A 152 28.35 3.18 -6.10
N ALA A 153 27.60 2.17 -5.63
CA ALA A 153 27.60 0.83 -6.19
C ALA A 153 26.94 0.73 -7.57
N LEU A 154 26.21 1.76 -8.00
CA LEU A 154 25.70 1.85 -9.37
C LEU A 154 26.78 2.45 -10.27
N SER A 155 27.34 1.61 -11.15
CA SER A 155 28.34 1.97 -12.13
C SER A 155 27.69 2.38 -13.44
N PHE A 156 27.88 3.65 -13.83
CA PHE A 156 27.36 4.28 -15.04
C PHE A 156 28.06 5.62 -15.31
N ASP A 157 27.80 6.24 -16.46
CA ASP A 157 28.28 7.58 -16.79
C ASP A 157 27.53 8.66 -15.98
N ARG A 158 28.14 9.09 -14.89
CA ARG A 158 27.63 10.13 -13.98
C ARG A 158 27.54 11.50 -14.64
N GLY A 159 28.44 11.81 -15.58
CA GLY A 159 28.44 13.07 -16.31
C GLY A 159 27.21 13.18 -17.21
N ARG A 160 26.91 12.10 -17.94
CA ARG A 160 25.72 12.01 -18.80
C ARG A 160 24.39 12.06 -18.03
N ALA A 161 24.39 11.62 -16.76
CA ALA A 161 23.22 11.67 -15.89
C ALA A 161 23.02 13.01 -15.17
N ARG A 162 23.96 13.97 -15.29
CA ARG A 162 23.90 15.23 -14.54
C ARG A 162 22.75 16.12 -15.03
N GLY A 163 21.91 16.56 -14.09
CA GLY A 163 20.71 17.34 -14.42
C GLY A 163 19.50 16.48 -14.81
N TYR A 164 19.57 15.16 -14.66
CA TYR A 164 18.49 14.23 -14.97
C TYR A 164 17.99 13.48 -13.74
N HIS A 165 16.74 13.02 -13.80
CA HIS A 165 16.14 12.05 -12.90
C HIS A 165 15.46 10.93 -13.69
N LEU A 166 14.96 9.87 -13.05
CA LEU A 166 14.32 8.75 -13.76
C LEU A 166 13.05 9.20 -14.48
N ASP A 167 12.88 8.77 -15.73
CA ASP A 167 11.66 8.98 -16.53
C ASP A 167 10.61 7.91 -16.20
N ILE A 168 10.10 7.97 -14.98
CA ILE A 168 9.09 7.06 -14.43
C ILE A 168 8.00 7.86 -13.70
N PRO A 169 6.82 7.27 -13.41
CA PRO A 169 5.78 7.96 -12.67
C PRO A 169 6.28 8.55 -11.35
N ALA A 170 5.86 9.78 -11.06
CA ALA A 170 6.22 10.47 -9.83
C ALA A 170 5.84 9.66 -8.59
N GLY A 171 6.74 9.57 -7.62
CA GLY A 171 6.57 8.75 -6.41
C GLY A 171 6.98 7.28 -6.56
N SER A 172 7.26 6.80 -7.78
CA SER A 172 7.77 5.45 -8.01
C SER A 172 9.30 5.36 -7.86
N ASN A 173 9.84 4.16 -8.02
CA ASN A 173 11.28 3.86 -8.05
C ASN A 173 11.60 2.79 -9.11
N LEU A 174 12.87 2.74 -9.53
CA LEU A 174 13.43 1.68 -10.36
C LEU A 174 14.38 0.83 -9.53
N CYS A 175 14.22 -0.49 -9.59
CA CYS A 175 15.14 -1.46 -8.98
C CYS A 175 16.29 -1.79 -9.93
N PHE A 176 17.50 -1.82 -9.39
CA PHE A 176 18.71 -2.35 -10.00
C PHE A 176 19.12 -3.60 -9.19
N PRO A 177 18.77 -4.82 -9.64
CA PRO A 177 19.08 -6.04 -8.90
C PRO A 177 20.58 -6.24 -8.68
N ALA A 178 20.97 -6.95 -7.62
CA ALA A 178 22.36 -7.26 -7.33
C ALA A 178 23.09 -7.87 -8.55
N GLY A 179 24.23 -7.29 -8.93
CA GLY A 179 25.05 -7.76 -10.07
C GLY A 179 24.46 -7.52 -11.47
N ALA A 180 23.26 -6.95 -11.59
CA ALA A 180 22.58 -6.81 -12.88
C ALA A 180 22.91 -5.48 -13.58
N THR A 181 22.84 -5.50 -14.91
CA THR A 181 22.87 -4.31 -15.76
C THR A 181 21.47 -4.00 -16.27
N VAL A 182 21.01 -2.76 -16.06
CA VAL A 182 19.69 -2.26 -16.46
C VAL A 182 19.88 -0.96 -17.24
N VAL A 183 19.14 -0.79 -18.34
CA VAL A 183 19.08 0.48 -19.05
C VAL A 183 18.03 1.37 -18.40
N ALA A 184 18.46 2.46 -17.76
CA ALA A 184 17.60 3.44 -17.14
C ALA A 184 17.35 4.61 -18.09
N ARG A 185 16.07 4.87 -18.39
CA ARG A 185 15.67 6.09 -19.08
C ARG A 185 15.59 7.25 -18.10
N LEU A 186 16.27 8.33 -18.42
CA LEU A 186 16.30 9.54 -17.61
C LEU A 186 15.65 10.70 -18.37
N VAL A 187 15.06 11.63 -17.63
CA VAL A 187 14.45 12.86 -18.16
C VAL A 187 15.05 14.08 -17.48
N ALA A 188 15.22 15.16 -18.24
CA ALA A 188 15.83 16.40 -17.75
C ALA A 188 15.00 17.01 -16.60
N SER A 189 15.69 17.36 -15.52
CA SER A 189 15.13 18.11 -14.40
C SER A 189 14.73 19.52 -14.85
N ALA A 190 13.58 20.00 -14.37
CA ALA A 190 13.08 21.35 -14.62
C ALA A 190 13.31 22.28 -13.41
N GLY A 191 12.75 23.48 -13.44
CA GLY A 191 12.87 24.46 -12.34
C GLY A 191 14.15 25.28 -12.43
N THR A 192 14.69 25.71 -11.29
CA THR A 192 15.89 26.58 -11.23
C THR A 192 17.19 25.85 -11.58
N GLY A 193 17.15 24.54 -11.79
CA GLY A 193 18.34 23.71 -12.01
C GLY A 193 19.24 23.58 -10.78
N GLN A 194 18.84 24.16 -9.63
CA GLN A 194 19.54 24.00 -8.37
C GLN A 194 19.19 22.65 -7.77
N VAL A 195 20.15 21.73 -7.79
CA VAL A 195 19.99 20.43 -7.16
C VAL A 195 20.93 20.37 -5.96
N PRO A 196 20.40 20.20 -4.74
CA PRO A 196 21.24 20.09 -3.55
C PRO A 196 22.13 18.86 -3.67
N GLU A 197 23.34 18.96 -3.13
CA GLU A 197 24.15 17.77 -2.89
C GLU A 197 23.47 16.98 -1.75
N LEU A 198 23.05 15.77 -2.07
CA LEU A 198 22.38 14.84 -1.16
C LEU A 198 23.36 13.82 -0.58
N GLY A 199 24.64 13.92 -0.97
CA GLY A 199 25.71 13.14 -0.37
C GLY A 199 25.88 13.52 1.09
N LEU A 200 25.99 12.50 1.95
CA LEU A 200 26.62 12.70 3.25
C LEU A 200 28.10 12.89 2.95
N GLU A 201 28.59 14.13 2.97
CA GLU A 201 30.01 14.35 3.16
C GLU A 201 30.37 13.67 4.48
N ARG A 202 31.06 12.52 4.39
CA ARG A 202 31.82 12.05 5.54
C ARG A 202 33.00 13.01 5.65
N GLU A 203 32.81 14.08 6.41
CA GLU A 203 33.94 14.83 6.97
C GLU A 203 34.89 13.79 7.59
N GLY A 204 36.16 13.86 7.17
CA GLY A 204 37.11 12.76 7.25
C GLY A 204 37.34 12.17 8.64
N GLY A 205 37.76 10.91 8.64
CA GLY A 205 38.29 10.23 9.81
C GLY A 205 38.94 8.92 9.38
N ALA A 206 40.23 9.01 9.06
CA ALA A 206 41.14 7.87 8.99
C ALA A 206 41.33 7.23 10.37
#